data_AF-A0A195B872-F1
#
_entry.id   AF-A0A195B872-F1
#
_cell.length_a   1.000
_cell.length_b   1.000
_cell.length_c   1.000
_cell.angle_alpha   90.00
_cell.angle_beta   90.00
_cell.angle_gamma   90.00
#
_symmetry.space_group_name_H-M   'P 1'
#
loop_
_entity.id
_entity.type
_entity.pdbx_description
1 polymer ?
#
loop_
_entity_poly.entity_id
_entity_poly.type
_entity_poly.pdbx_seq_one_letter_code
_entity_poly.pdbx_strand_id
1 'polypeptide(L)'
;MKTNYGDNSISDYKGIYQAAVIGLQQESLTKNSFRIQDDFYFSNFHPFNDYCLQTIYYQLPRLTNVNCDEWISPDVFKDLMFMENDCHPLQLCNTGSFLTKSTPSVYLTKSFAGDTHGDSLENNVEIYMEGLNDIQKKIDPSKSTGLCGDIFEIINEFIFLQDTQLQKGLIVVASFVDRPPNLGGIARTCEIFGVKALVVANADCVKDKEFQYLSVSADKWLNILQVKPYELQKFLLNKKNTGWSLIGIEQTVNSTNLMTTTFEKRTILVLGNEKDGIPANFIPLFDKCVEIPQVGVTRSLNVHVTAAICIWQYANQHILK
;
A
#
# COMPACT_ATOMS: atom_id res chain seq x y z
N MET A 1 -9.43 7.36 -42.01
CA MET A 1 -10.19 8.46 -42.66
C MET A 1 -10.45 9.53 -41.61
N LYS A 2 -9.72 10.65 -41.67
CA LYS A 2 -9.91 11.81 -40.79
C LYS A 2 -11.18 12.55 -41.24
N THR A 3 -12.22 12.57 -40.43
CA THR A 3 -13.42 13.37 -40.68
C THR A 3 -13.34 14.68 -39.91
N ASN A 4 -13.39 15.74 -40.69
CA ASN A 4 -13.31 17.15 -40.31
C ASN A 4 -14.32 17.53 -39.21
N TYR A 5 -13.80 18.01 -38.08
CA TYR A 5 -14.46 19.15 -37.45
C TYR A 5 -14.39 20.32 -38.42
N GLY A 6 -15.50 21.07 -38.54
CA GLY A 6 -15.61 22.24 -39.41
C GLY A 6 -14.36 23.10 -39.38
N ASP A 7 -13.74 23.17 -40.55
CA ASP A 7 -12.46 23.77 -40.87
C ASP A 7 -12.52 25.29 -40.64
N ASN A 8 -12.09 25.75 -39.46
CA ASN A 8 -11.54 27.09 -39.22
C ASN A 8 -10.96 27.30 -37.80
N SER A 9 -11.33 26.52 -36.77
CA SER A 9 -10.79 26.74 -35.40
C SER A 9 -9.44 26.03 -35.13
N ILE A 10 -9.09 24.99 -35.89
CA ILE A 10 -7.77 24.32 -35.81
C ILE A 10 -6.65 25.28 -36.27
N SER A 11 -6.99 26.29 -37.09
CA SER A 11 -6.07 27.34 -37.54
C SER A 11 -5.53 28.17 -36.37
N ASP A 12 -6.39 28.56 -35.41
CA ASP A 12 -6.06 29.53 -34.36
C ASP A 12 -5.12 28.96 -33.28
N TYR A 13 -5.08 27.63 -33.13
CA TYR A 13 -4.28 26.95 -32.11
C TYR A 13 -3.19 26.05 -32.70
N LYS A 14 -2.97 26.15 -34.02
CA LYS A 14 -1.94 25.40 -34.74
C LYS A 14 -0.56 25.58 -34.11
N GLY A 15 -0.24 26.78 -33.62
CA GLY A 15 1.03 27.07 -32.96
C GLY A 15 1.23 26.32 -31.64
N ILE A 16 0.17 26.16 -30.83
CA ILE A 16 0.23 25.41 -29.56
C ILE A 16 0.40 23.92 -29.85
N TYR A 17 -0.38 23.39 -30.79
CA TYR A 17 -0.27 22.00 -31.22
C TYR A 17 1.12 21.70 -31.79
N GLN A 18 1.64 22.58 -32.65
CA GLN A 18 3.00 22.45 -33.20
C GLN A 18 4.07 22.51 -32.11
N ALA A 19 3.96 23.42 -31.13
CA ALA A 19 4.90 23.48 -30.02
C ALA A 19 4.90 22.20 -29.18
N ALA A 20 3.72 21.64 -28.88
CA ALA A 20 3.60 20.38 -28.15
C ALA A 20 4.17 19.19 -28.95
N VAL A 21 3.89 19.11 -30.25
CA VAL A 21 4.44 18.06 -31.14
C VAL A 21 5.96 18.17 -31.26
N ILE A 22 6.52 19.38 -31.43
CA ILE A 22 7.96 19.62 -31.48
C ILE A 22 8.62 19.26 -30.14
N GLY A 23 7.99 19.60 -29.01
CA GLY A 23 8.47 19.23 -27.68
C GLY A 23 8.54 17.71 -27.47
N LEU A 24 7.56 16.96 -28.00
CA LEU A 24 7.56 15.49 -27.98
C LEU A 24 8.65 14.84 -28.85
N GLN A 25 9.25 15.60 -29.78
CA GLN A 25 10.29 15.12 -30.70
C GLN A 25 11.72 15.40 -30.21
N GLN A 26 11.90 16.10 -29.08
CA GLN A 26 13.22 16.31 -28.47
C GLN A 26 13.70 15.08 -27.67
N GLU A 27 15.04 14.93 -27.58
CA GLU A 27 15.84 13.69 -27.50
C GLU A 27 15.57 12.65 -26.38
N SER A 28 14.53 12.79 -25.54
CA SER A 28 14.17 11.78 -24.52
C SER A 28 12.75 11.17 -24.67
N LEU A 29 11.87 11.76 -25.48
CA LEU A 29 10.45 11.37 -25.61
C LEU A 29 10.10 10.70 -26.95
N THR A 30 11.05 10.62 -27.88
CA THR A 30 10.84 10.15 -29.26
C THR A 30 10.23 8.75 -29.35
N LYS A 31 10.58 7.82 -28.45
CA LYS A 31 10.06 6.44 -28.45
C LYS A 31 8.52 6.34 -28.31
N ASN A 32 7.88 7.30 -27.65
CA ASN A 32 6.43 7.32 -27.44
C ASN A 32 5.71 8.50 -28.13
N SER A 33 6.45 9.35 -28.86
CA SER A 33 5.93 10.58 -29.46
C SER A 33 4.73 10.37 -30.40
N PHE A 34 4.80 9.39 -31.30
CA PHE A 34 3.68 9.04 -32.19
C PHE A 34 2.47 8.51 -31.43
N ARG A 35 2.68 7.72 -30.36
CA ARG A 35 1.60 7.13 -29.55
C ARG A 35 0.87 8.18 -28.71
N ILE A 36 1.60 9.17 -28.17
CA ILE A 36 1.02 10.30 -27.45
C ILE A 36 0.21 11.19 -28.40
N GLN A 37 0.67 11.36 -29.64
CA GLN A 37 -0.05 12.14 -30.66
C GLN A 37 -1.36 11.47 -31.11
N ASP A 38 -1.45 10.14 -31.03
CA ASP A 38 -2.68 9.38 -31.32
C ASP A 38 -3.67 9.33 -30.14
N ASP A 39 -3.23 9.64 -28.92
CA ASP A 39 -4.08 9.69 -27.72
C ASP A 39 -5.19 10.74 -27.85
N PHE A 40 -6.33 10.52 -27.17
CA PHE A 40 -7.51 11.38 -27.27
C PHE A 40 -7.19 12.84 -26.92
N TYR A 41 -6.20 13.10 -26.06
CA TYR A 41 -5.72 14.45 -25.75
C TYR A 41 -5.23 15.24 -26.96
N PHE A 42 -4.59 14.57 -27.92
CA PHE A 42 -3.99 15.21 -29.10
C PHE A 42 -4.80 15.00 -30.37
N SER A 43 -5.47 13.86 -30.50
CA SER A 43 -6.18 13.49 -31.72
C SER A 43 -7.61 14.02 -31.77
N ASN A 44 -8.29 14.13 -30.62
CA ASN A 44 -9.74 14.34 -30.59
C ASN A 44 -10.22 15.45 -29.66
N PHE A 45 -9.52 15.73 -28.55
CA PHE A 45 -9.94 16.71 -27.55
C PHE A 45 -9.74 18.15 -28.06
N HIS A 46 -10.82 18.93 -28.04
CA HIS A 46 -10.84 20.35 -28.39
C HIS A 46 -10.89 21.21 -27.12
N PRO A 47 -9.82 21.96 -26.76
CA PRO A 47 -9.67 22.63 -25.46
C PRO A 47 -10.75 23.63 -25.04
N PHE A 48 -11.52 24.16 -25.99
CA PHE A 48 -12.63 25.08 -25.70
C PHE A 48 -14.00 24.37 -25.79
N ASN A 49 -14.31 23.78 -26.94
CA ASN A 49 -15.59 23.12 -27.18
C ASN A 49 -15.85 21.92 -26.25
N ASP A 50 -14.81 21.18 -25.88
CA ASP A 50 -14.95 20.03 -25.00
C ASP A 50 -14.78 20.40 -23.52
N TYR A 51 -14.43 21.64 -23.19
CA TYR A 51 -14.20 22.05 -21.79
C TYR A 51 -15.50 22.38 -21.07
N CYS A 52 -16.09 21.34 -20.47
CA CYS A 52 -17.35 21.41 -19.74
C CYS A 52 -17.31 20.51 -18.49
N LEU A 53 -18.30 20.61 -17.60
CA LEU A 53 -18.32 19.83 -16.36
C LEU A 53 -18.32 18.32 -16.60
N GLN A 54 -19.13 17.85 -17.56
CA GLN A 54 -19.11 16.44 -17.97
C GLN A 54 -17.72 16.00 -18.42
N THR A 55 -16.99 16.83 -19.16
CA THR A 55 -15.65 16.45 -19.60
C THR A 55 -14.68 16.41 -18.43
N ILE A 56 -14.69 17.42 -17.56
CA ILE A 56 -13.77 17.56 -16.43
C ILE A 56 -13.95 16.44 -15.39
N TYR A 57 -15.21 16.16 -15.00
CA TYR A 57 -15.49 15.29 -13.85
C TYR A 57 -15.96 13.88 -14.22
N TYR A 58 -16.26 13.62 -15.49
CA TYR A 58 -16.69 12.31 -15.96
C TYR A 58 -15.82 11.76 -17.08
N GLN A 59 -15.69 12.47 -18.21
CA GLN A 59 -14.99 11.92 -19.38
C GLN A 59 -13.48 11.81 -19.17
N LEU A 60 -12.83 12.83 -18.61
CA LEU A 60 -11.40 12.77 -18.33
C LEU A 60 -11.08 11.67 -17.31
N PRO A 61 -11.70 11.60 -16.11
CA PRO A 61 -11.54 10.48 -15.19
C PRO A 61 -11.74 9.11 -15.84
N ARG A 62 -12.79 8.95 -16.65
CA ARG A 62 -13.05 7.70 -17.38
C ARG A 62 -11.95 7.36 -18.37
N LEU A 63 -11.48 8.33 -19.15
CA LEU A 63 -10.49 8.12 -20.20
C LEU A 63 -9.05 8.01 -19.67
N THR A 64 -8.81 8.46 -18.43
CA THR A 64 -7.51 8.38 -17.73
C THR A 64 -7.44 7.27 -16.68
N ASN A 65 -8.42 6.36 -16.68
CA ASN A 65 -8.46 5.18 -15.81
C ASN A 65 -8.57 5.49 -14.31
N VAL A 66 -9.16 6.64 -13.96
CA VAL A 66 -9.63 6.94 -12.59
C VAL A 66 -10.79 6.01 -12.26
N ASN A 67 -10.93 5.62 -10.99
CA ASN A 67 -11.98 4.70 -10.56
C ASN A 67 -13.39 5.26 -10.86
N CYS A 68 -14.34 4.40 -11.27
CA CYS A 68 -15.69 4.83 -11.62
C CYS A 68 -16.46 5.45 -10.45
N ASP A 69 -16.13 5.05 -9.21
CA ASP A 69 -16.70 5.63 -7.99
C ASP A 69 -16.31 7.10 -7.77
N GLU A 70 -15.25 7.56 -8.46
CA GLU A 70 -14.76 8.94 -8.40
C GLU A 70 -15.25 9.77 -9.58
N TRP A 71 -16.00 9.17 -10.53
CA TRP A 71 -16.59 9.91 -11.64
C TRP A 71 -17.85 10.62 -11.16
N ILE A 72 -17.97 11.91 -11.46
CA ILE A 72 -19.16 12.68 -11.10
C ILE A 72 -20.02 12.83 -12.36
N SER A 73 -21.17 12.15 -12.38
CA SER A 73 -22.14 12.29 -13.47
C SER A 73 -22.68 13.72 -13.53
N PRO A 74 -22.96 14.26 -14.75
CA PRO A 74 -23.66 15.54 -14.91
C PRO A 74 -25.00 15.62 -14.16
N ASP A 75 -25.65 14.48 -13.89
CA ASP A 75 -26.92 14.47 -13.16
C ASP A 75 -26.78 14.95 -11.72
N VAL A 76 -25.65 14.68 -11.06
CA VAL A 76 -25.36 15.18 -9.70
C VAL A 76 -25.40 16.71 -9.66
N PHE A 77 -24.90 17.37 -10.70
CA PHE A 77 -24.93 18.84 -10.79
C PHE A 77 -26.34 19.38 -11.05
N LYS A 78 -27.19 18.63 -11.77
CA LYS A 78 -28.61 19.00 -11.95
C LYS A 78 -29.36 18.92 -10.62
N ASP A 79 -29.15 17.82 -9.90
CA ASP A 79 -29.80 17.57 -8.60
C ASP A 79 -29.42 18.64 -7.57
N LEU A 80 -28.22 19.20 -7.68
CA LEU A 80 -27.73 20.30 -6.85
C LEU A 80 -28.00 21.71 -7.42
N MET A 81 -28.89 21.84 -8.41
CA MET A 81 -29.36 23.11 -8.98
C MET A 81 -28.23 24.00 -9.54
N PHE A 82 -27.20 23.40 -10.14
CA PHE A 82 -26.01 24.11 -10.64
C PHE A 82 -26.33 25.28 -11.57
N MET A 83 -27.34 25.15 -12.44
CA MET A 83 -27.71 26.20 -13.41
C MET A 83 -28.51 27.35 -12.79
N GLU A 84 -29.13 27.15 -11.63
CA GLU A 84 -29.99 28.15 -10.98
C GLU A 84 -29.22 29.01 -9.96
N ASN A 85 -28.12 28.49 -9.42
CA ASN A 85 -27.43 29.15 -8.31
C ASN A 85 -26.34 30.16 -8.71
N ASP A 86 -25.70 30.09 -9.89
CA ASP A 86 -24.44 30.84 -10.06
C ASP A 86 -24.01 31.24 -11.50
N CYS A 87 -24.93 31.39 -12.48
CA CYS A 87 -24.64 31.90 -13.85
C CYS A 87 -23.26 31.50 -14.42
N HIS A 88 -22.87 30.22 -14.23
CA HIS A 88 -21.49 29.80 -14.43
C HIS A 88 -21.18 29.62 -15.93
N PRO A 89 -20.00 30.03 -16.42
CA PRO A 89 -19.69 30.01 -17.85
C PRO A 89 -19.49 28.59 -18.43
N LEU A 90 -19.27 27.58 -17.58
CA LEU A 90 -19.11 26.19 -18.03
C LEU A 90 -20.44 25.53 -18.31
N GLN A 91 -20.54 24.89 -19.47
CA GLN A 91 -21.66 24.04 -19.83
C GLN A 91 -21.66 22.77 -18.97
N LEU A 92 -22.86 22.25 -18.72
CA LEU A 92 -23.03 21.01 -17.96
C LEU A 92 -22.60 19.78 -18.76
N CYS A 93 -23.07 19.67 -20.01
CA CYS A 93 -22.81 18.53 -20.89
C CYS A 93 -21.92 18.93 -22.06
N ASN A 94 -21.11 17.99 -22.54
CA ASN A 94 -20.36 18.15 -23.78
C ASN A 94 -21.32 18.00 -24.97
N THR A 95 -21.27 18.93 -25.91
CA THR A 95 -22.08 18.90 -27.14
C THR A 95 -21.53 17.92 -28.19
N GLY A 96 -20.24 17.58 -28.10
CA GLY A 96 -19.57 16.59 -28.94
C GLY A 96 -19.78 15.16 -28.45
N SER A 97 -19.90 14.21 -29.41
CA SER A 97 -20.03 12.78 -29.09
C SER A 97 -18.70 12.01 -29.09
N PHE A 98 -17.59 12.66 -29.45
CA PHE A 98 -16.31 11.99 -29.67
C PHE A 98 -15.70 11.45 -28.38
N LEU A 99 -15.55 12.28 -27.34
CA LEU A 99 -15.02 11.83 -26.05
C LEU A 99 -15.83 10.67 -25.47
N THR A 100 -17.15 10.73 -25.56
CA THR A 100 -18.06 9.66 -25.12
C THR A 100 -17.80 8.33 -25.84
N LYS A 101 -17.41 8.37 -27.11
CA LYS A 101 -17.10 7.19 -27.94
C LYS A 101 -15.64 6.74 -27.81
N SER A 102 -14.77 7.58 -27.25
CA SER A 102 -13.36 7.24 -27.06
C SER A 102 -13.16 6.14 -26.02
N THR A 103 -12.15 5.31 -26.26
CA THR A 103 -11.67 4.28 -25.35
C THR A 103 -10.62 4.85 -24.38
N PRO A 104 -10.50 4.30 -23.16
CA PRO A 104 -9.48 4.75 -22.20
C PRO A 104 -8.06 4.65 -22.75
N SER A 105 -7.20 5.57 -22.34
CA SER A 105 -5.77 5.54 -22.69
C SER A 105 -5.10 4.34 -22.02
N VAL A 106 -4.65 3.38 -22.82
CA VAL A 106 -4.00 2.14 -22.35
C VAL A 106 -2.63 2.41 -21.68
N TYR A 107 -2.07 3.61 -21.86
CA TYR A 107 -0.68 3.92 -21.52
C TYR A 107 -0.47 4.60 -20.17
N LEU A 108 -1.49 5.26 -19.61
CA LEU A 108 -1.42 5.81 -18.25
C LEU A 108 -1.24 4.72 -17.17
N THR A 109 -1.51 3.46 -17.52
CA THR A 109 -1.33 2.29 -16.66
C THR A 109 0.14 1.92 -16.42
N LYS A 110 1.08 2.31 -17.29
CA LYS A 110 2.50 1.93 -17.16
C LYS A 110 3.33 2.86 -16.26
N SER A 111 2.91 4.10 -16.02
CA SER A 111 3.71 5.07 -15.24
C SER A 111 3.68 4.84 -13.72
N PHE A 112 2.84 3.95 -13.21
CA PHE A 112 2.73 3.66 -11.76
C PHE A 112 3.47 2.38 -11.33
N ALA A 113 3.95 1.56 -12.28
CA ALA A 113 4.87 0.47 -12.00
C ALA A 113 6.28 0.99 -12.29
N GLY A 114 7.07 1.18 -11.24
CA GLY A 114 8.36 1.87 -11.31
C GLY A 114 9.27 1.42 -12.44
N ASP A 115 9.93 2.39 -13.06
CA ASP A 115 11.06 2.19 -13.95
C ASP A 115 12.17 1.41 -13.22
N THR A 116 12.30 0.13 -13.51
CA THR A 116 13.55 -0.62 -13.33
C THR A 116 13.96 -1.25 -14.65
N HIS A 117 15.00 -0.65 -15.21
CA HIS A 117 15.97 -1.18 -16.17
C HIS A 117 15.46 -1.67 -17.53
N GLY A 118 15.97 -1.01 -18.58
CA GLY A 118 15.88 -1.50 -19.94
C GLY A 118 16.67 -2.79 -20.14
N ASP A 119 16.12 -3.65 -20.98
CA ASP A 119 16.89 -4.14 -22.11
C ASP A 119 15.96 -4.47 -23.28
N SER A 120 16.56 -4.37 -24.45
CA SER A 120 16.06 -4.70 -25.77
C SER A 120 15.32 -6.05 -25.86
N LEU A 121 14.07 -6.02 -26.33
CA LEU A 121 13.52 -7.11 -27.15
C LEU A 121 12.44 -6.53 -28.08
N GLU A 122 12.85 -6.21 -29.30
CA GLU A 122 11.92 -5.99 -30.40
C GLU A 122 11.34 -7.33 -30.87
N ASN A 123 10.04 -7.27 -31.20
CA ASN A 123 9.24 -8.19 -32.00
C ASN A 123 8.67 -9.44 -31.30
N ASN A 124 7.34 -9.55 -31.44
CA ASN A 124 6.46 -10.70 -31.17
C ASN A 124 5.72 -10.78 -29.83
N VAL A 125 5.16 -9.68 -29.33
CA VAL A 125 4.06 -9.77 -28.34
C VAL A 125 2.95 -8.77 -28.67
N GLU A 126 2.27 -8.98 -29.79
CA GLU A 126 1.05 -8.21 -30.14
C GLU A 126 -0.23 -9.02 -29.95
N ILE A 127 -0.16 -10.19 -29.29
CA ILE A 127 -1.33 -11.01 -28.97
C ILE A 127 -1.07 -11.60 -27.59
N TYR A 128 -1.56 -10.99 -26.50
CA TYR A 128 -1.79 -11.60 -25.16
C TYR A 128 -2.15 -10.56 -24.06
N MET A 129 -2.69 -9.38 -24.40
CA MET A 129 -3.11 -8.37 -23.39
C MET A 129 -4.60 -8.00 -23.52
N GLU A 130 -5.45 -8.90 -24.03
CA GLU A 130 -6.90 -8.85 -23.77
C GLU A 130 -7.19 -9.79 -22.60
N GLY A 131 -7.18 -9.26 -21.37
CA GLY A 131 -7.54 -10.05 -20.18
C GLY A 131 -6.95 -9.58 -18.84
N LEU A 132 -5.91 -8.74 -18.84
CA LEU A 132 -5.27 -8.26 -17.60
C LEU A 132 -5.94 -7.02 -16.97
N ASN A 133 -7.09 -6.58 -17.50
CA ASN A 133 -7.89 -5.53 -16.85
C ASN A 133 -8.80 -6.08 -15.72
N ASP A 134 -8.87 -7.41 -15.56
CA ASP A 134 -9.63 -8.07 -14.50
C ASP A 134 -8.71 -8.56 -13.37
N ILE A 135 -7.97 -7.63 -12.77
CA ILE A 135 -7.17 -7.93 -11.58
C ILE A 135 -8.05 -7.67 -10.35
N GLN A 136 -8.30 -8.73 -9.57
CA GLN A 136 -8.95 -8.62 -8.27
C GLN A 136 -8.20 -7.61 -7.39
N LYS A 137 -8.83 -6.46 -7.13
CA LYS A 137 -8.32 -5.48 -6.17
C LYS A 137 -8.41 -6.06 -4.76
N LYS A 138 -7.48 -5.66 -3.88
CA LYS A 138 -7.54 -6.02 -2.46
C LYS A 138 -8.84 -5.47 -1.87
N ILE A 139 -9.54 -6.33 -1.12
CA ILE A 139 -10.70 -5.90 -0.34
C ILE A 139 -10.20 -4.94 0.74
N ASP A 140 -10.82 -3.77 0.85
CA ASP A 140 -10.62 -2.85 1.97
C ASP A 140 -11.67 -3.18 3.04
N PRO A 141 -11.27 -3.79 4.18
CA PRO A 141 -12.21 -4.18 5.23
C PRO A 141 -13.01 -2.99 5.79
N SER A 142 -12.47 -1.77 5.70
CA SER A 142 -13.15 -0.57 6.18
C SER A 142 -14.33 -0.16 5.29
N LYS A 143 -14.28 -0.49 4.00
CA LYS A 143 -15.32 -0.15 3.01
C LYS A 143 -16.45 -1.18 2.94
N SER A 144 -16.19 -2.43 3.31
CA SER A 144 -17.20 -3.51 3.27
C SER A 144 -18.31 -3.38 4.32
N THR A 145 -18.14 -2.52 5.33
CA THR A 145 -19.06 -2.50 6.50
C THR A 145 -20.14 -1.42 6.42
N GLY A 146 -20.17 -0.55 5.40
CA GLY A 146 -21.25 0.44 5.22
C GLY A 146 -21.42 1.45 6.39
N LEU A 147 -20.48 1.49 7.33
CA LEU A 147 -20.54 2.35 8.51
C LEU A 147 -19.89 3.70 8.18
N CYS A 148 -20.72 4.64 7.76
CA CYS A 148 -20.39 6.06 7.59
C CYS A 148 -20.65 6.85 8.89
N GLY A 149 -19.97 6.49 9.97
CA GLY A 149 -19.97 7.23 11.24
C GLY A 149 -18.61 7.05 11.92
N ASP A 150 -18.16 8.06 12.68
CA ASP A 150 -16.80 8.22 13.23
C ASP A 150 -16.11 6.94 13.71
N ILE A 151 -15.51 6.23 12.75
CA ILE A 151 -14.72 5.01 12.93
C ILE A 151 -13.60 5.27 13.94
N PHE A 152 -13.07 6.48 13.98
CA PHE A 152 -12.01 6.87 14.91
C PHE A 152 -12.44 6.88 16.38
N GLU A 153 -13.66 7.29 16.72
CA GLU A 153 -14.11 7.26 18.12
C GLU A 153 -14.37 5.84 18.60
N ILE A 154 -15.03 5.02 17.78
CA ILE A 154 -15.30 3.61 18.08
C ILE A 154 -13.98 2.82 18.18
N ILE A 155 -13.02 3.09 17.30
CA ILE A 155 -11.71 2.43 17.36
C ILE A 155 -10.89 2.92 18.56
N ASN A 156 -10.94 4.22 18.90
CA ASN A 156 -10.29 4.70 20.11
C ASN A 156 -10.87 4.05 21.38
N GLU A 157 -12.19 3.85 21.45
CA GLU A 157 -12.83 3.04 22.50
C GLU A 157 -12.35 1.58 22.48
N PHE A 158 -12.21 0.97 21.30
CA PHE A 158 -11.72 -0.42 21.15
C PHE A 158 -10.24 -0.58 21.54
N ILE A 159 -9.38 0.39 21.20
CA ILE A 159 -7.96 0.43 21.58
C ILE A 159 -7.83 0.67 23.09
N PHE A 160 -8.65 1.56 23.66
CA PHE A 160 -8.71 1.81 25.10
C PHE A 160 -9.18 0.56 25.88
N LEU A 161 -10.16 -0.18 25.35
CA LEU A 161 -10.57 -1.47 25.91
C LEU A 161 -9.49 -2.56 25.77
N GLN A 162 -8.62 -2.50 24.75
CA GLN A 162 -7.46 -3.40 24.65
C GLN A 162 -6.40 -3.13 25.72
N ASP A 163 -6.24 -1.88 26.16
CA ASP A 163 -5.23 -1.48 27.16
C ASP A 163 -5.50 -2.12 28.54
N THR A 164 -6.77 -2.42 28.85
CA THR A 164 -7.16 -3.15 30.07
C THR A 164 -6.95 -4.68 29.99
N GLN A 165 -6.60 -5.24 28.82
CA GLN A 165 -6.42 -6.69 28.61
C GLN A 165 -5.06 -7.08 27.98
N LEU A 166 -3.95 -6.50 28.43
CA LEU A 166 -2.60 -7.10 28.31
C LEU A 166 -2.45 -8.41 29.13
N GLN A 167 -3.53 -9.16 29.30
CA GLN A 167 -3.61 -10.39 30.08
C GLN A 167 -3.53 -11.62 29.19
N LYS A 168 -3.72 -11.57 27.86
CA LYS A 168 -3.54 -12.71 26.94
C LYS A 168 -3.20 -12.16 25.54
N GLY A 169 -2.55 -12.96 24.71
CA GLY A 169 -2.21 -12.60 23.33
C GLY A 169 -0.71 -12.65 23.05
N LEU A 170 -0.33 -11.99 21.97
CA LEU A 170 1.05 -11.93 21.47
C LEU A 170 1.64 -10.54 21.66
N ILE A 171 2.86 -10.46 22.18
CA ILE A 171 3.71 -9.28 22.13
C ILE A 171 4.92 -9.62 21.24
N VAL A 172 5.27 -8.72 20.33
CA VAL A 172 6.44 -8.87 19.47
C VAL A 172 7.48 -7.85 19.89
N VAL A 173 8.72 -8.30 20.09
CA VAL A 173 9.85 -7.46 20.48
C VAL A 173 10.84 -7.39 19.32
N ALA A 174 11.01 -6.18 18.80
CA ALA A 174 11.93 -5.82 17.73
C ALA A 174 12.95 -4.76 18.20
N SER A 175 13.26 -4.71 19.50
CA SER A 175 14.23 -3.75 20.07
C SER A 175 15.66 -3.93 19.56
N PHE A 176 16.00 -5.03 18.88
CA PHE A 176 17.30 -5.23 18.22
C PHE A 176 17.27 -4.96 16.71
N VAL A 177 16.11 -4.57 16.16
CA VAL A 177 15.92 -4.32 14.73
C VAL A 177 16.07 -2.83 14.48
N ASP A 178 17.09 -2.46 13.70
CA ASP A 178 17.44 -1.05 13.49
C ASP A 178 16.86 -0.47 12.19
N ARG A 179 16.53 -1.32 11.21
CA ARG A 179 16.13 -0.86 9.87
C ARG A 179 14.65 -0.48 9.82
N PRO A 180 14.30 0.78 9.50
CA PRO A 180 12.90 1.21 9.39
C PRO A 180 12.04 0.37 8.43
N PRO A 181 12.54 -0.10 7.27
CA PRO A 181 11.76 -0.99 6.41
C PRO A 181 11.32 -2.28 7.10
N ASN A 182 12.23 -2.90 7.86
CA ASN A 182 11.94 -4.14 8.57
C ASN A 182 10.93 -3.89 9.70
N LEU A 183 11.08 -2.79 10.44
CA LEU A 183 10.11 -2.38 11.45
C LEU A 183 8.72 -2.11 10.85
N GLY A 184 8.63 -1.47 9.68
CA GLY A 184 7.37 -1.22 8.98
C GLY A 184 6.68 -2.51 8.55
N GLY A 185 7.43 -3.47 8.00
CA GLY A 185 6.92 -4.80 7.64
C GLY A 185 6.45 -5.61 8.86
N ILE A 186 7.19 -5.53 9.97
CA ILE A 186 6.80 -6.15 11.25
C ILE A 186 5.51 -5.51 11.78
N ALA A 187 5.43 -4.17 11.81
CA ALA A 187 4.25 -3.44 12.29
C ALA A 187 2.99 -3.81 11.50
N ARG A 188 3.09 -3.86 10.16
CA ARG A 188 1.98 -4.30 9.31
C ARG A 188 1.53 -5.71 9.63
N THR A 189 2.47 -6.62 9.83
CA THR A 189 2.14 -8.02 10.13
C THR A 189 1.53 -8.16 11.52
N CYS A 190 2.04 -7.40 12.49
CA CYS A 190 1.50 -7.33 13.85
C CYS A 190 0.04 -6.88 13.85
N GLU A 191 -0.27 -5.81 13.12
CA GLU A 191 -1.64 -5.28 13.02
C GLU A 191 -2.61 -6.30 12.40
N ILE A 192 -2.26 -6.87 11.24
CA ILE A 192 -3.10 -7.86 10.53
C ILE A 192 -3.44 -9.08 11.40
N PHE A 193 -2.50 -9.55 12.22
CA PHE A 193 -2.70 -10.72 13.08
C PHE A 193 -3.08 -10.38 14.52
N GLY A 194 -3.48 -9.15 14.81
CA GLY A 194 -4.01 -8.76 16.12
C GLY A 194 -3.00 -8.87 17.27
N VAL A 195 -1.72 -8.60 17.00
CA VAL A 195 -0.67 -8.51 18.02
C VAL A 195 -0.98 -7.37 18.98
N LYS A 196 -0.83 -7.62 20.27
CA LYS A 196 -1.24 -6.68 21.32
C LYS A 196 -0.29 -5.51 21.50
N ALA A 197 1.00 -5.75 21.29
CA ALA A 197 1.99 -4.68 21.28
C ALA A 197 3.21 -5.06 20.44
N LEU A 198 3.77 -4.06 19.75
CA LEU A 198 5.07 -4.12 19.13
C LEU A 198 6.05 -3.29 19.96
N VAL A 199 7.08 -3.93 20.48
CA VAL A 199 8.13 -3.27 21.27
C VAL A 199 9.31 -2.95 20.36
N VAL A 200 9.74 -1.69 20.32
CA VAL A 200 10.84 -1.19 19.50
C VAL A 200 11.87 -0.43 20.33
N ALA A 201 13.09 -0.27 19.81
CA ALA A 201 14.14 0.49 20.49
C ALA A 201 13.84 1.99 20.56
N ASN A 202 13.26 2.53 19.49
CA ASN A 202 12.93 3.94 19.34
C ASN A 202 11.55 4.09 18.68
N ALA A 203 10.57 4.62 19.39
CA ALA A 203 9.22 4.82 18.86
C ALA A 203 9.17 5.87 17.74
N ASP A 204 10.18 6.75 17.62
CA ASP A 204 10.25 7.71 16.52
C ASP A 204 10.44 7.03 15.15
N CYS A 205 10.69 5.72 15.09
CA CYS A 205 10.73 4.97 13.83
C CYS A 205 9.44 5.11 12.99
N VAL A 206 8.29 5.40 13.63
CA VAL A 206 7.01 5.62 12.94
C VAL A 206 6.98 6.89 12.09
N LYS A 207 7.90 7.82 12.32
CA LYS A 207 8.06 9.05 11.54
C LYS A 207 8.90 8.86 10.28
N ASP A 208 9.58 7.72 10.16
CA ASP A 208 10.42 7.40 9.02
C ASP A 208 9.57 7.11 7.77
N LYS A 209 10.01 7.62 6.61
CA LYS A 209 9.26 7.49 5.35
C LYS A 209 9.21 6.05 4.84
N GLU A 210 10.29 5.29 4.99
CA GLU A 210 10.33 3.89 4.56
C GLU A 210 9.48 3.01 5.49
N PHE A 211 9.49 3.31 6.80
CA PHE A 211 8.56 2.68 7.74
C PHE A 211 7.10 2.92 7.31
N GLN A 212 6.70 4.18 7.08
CA GLN A 212 5.33 4.54 6.73
C GLN A 212 4.87 3.89 5.42
N TYR A 213 5.77 3.83 4.43
CA TYR A 213 5.51 3.17 3.15
C TYR A 213 5.19 1.69 3.33
N LEU A 214 5.91 0.99 4.22
CA LEU A 214 5.73 -0.44 4.45
C LEU A 214 4.63 -0.78 5.46
N SER A 215 4.43 0.06 6.49
CA SER A 215 3.42 -0.14 7.53
C SER A 215 2.00 0.06 6.99
N VAL A 216 1.81 0.93 6.00
CA VAL A 216 0.50 1.30 5.43
C VAL A 216 -0.48 1.72 6.53
N SER A 217 -0.04 2.61 7.42
CA SER A 217 -0.81 3.12 8.58
C SER A 217 -1.09 2.11 9.70
N ALA A 218 -0.47 0.92 9.69
CA ALA A 218 -0.61 -0.05 10.78
C ALA A 218 -0.24 0.53 12.16
N ASP A 219 0.69 1.49 12.21
CA ASP A 219 1.10 2.22 13.40
C ASP A 219 -0.03 3.02 14.07
N LYS A 220 -1.11 3.35 13.36
CA LYS A 220 -2.27 4.04 13.94
C LYS A 220 -3.14 3.12 14.80
N TRP A 221 -3.08 1.81 14.54
CA TRP A 221 -3.95 0.80 15.17
C TRP A 221 -3.17 -0.12 16.11
N LEU A 222 -1.85 -0.13 16.00
CA LEU A 222 -0.95 -0.98 16.77
C LEU A 222 -0.39 -0.23 17.98
N ASN A 223 -0.46 -0.83 19.16
CA ASN A 223 0.23 -0.30 20.33
C ASN A 223 1.76 -0.50 20.18
N ILE A 224 2.49 0.59 19.95
CA ILE A 224 3.96 0.57 19.81
C ILE A 224 4.59 1.08 21.11
N LEU A 225 5.37 0.21 21.75
CA LEU A 225 6.05 0.51 23.01
C LEU A 225 7.54 0.72 22.78
N GLN A 226 8.10 1.77 23.37
CA GLN A 226 9.54 2.00 23.34
C GLN A 226 10.22 1.29 24.52
N VAL A 227 11.12 0.36 24.22
CA VAL A 227 12.03 -0.25 25.21
C VAL A 227 13.41 -0.38 24.58
N LYS A 228 14.37 0.37 25.10
CA LYS A 228 15.74 0.36 24.57
C LYS A 228 16.45 -0.95 24.92
N PRO A 229 17.45 -1.39 24.12
CA PRO A 229 18.19 -2.63 24.37
C PRO A 229 18.70 -2.81 25.81
N TYR A 230 19.19 -1.74 26.44
CA TYR A 230 19.71 -1.78 27.82
C TYR A 230 18.61 -1.92 28.89
N GLU A 231 17.34 -1.66 28.56
CA GLU A 231 16.17 -1.79 29.44
C GLU A 231 15.44 -3.11 29.20
N LEU A 232 15.69 -3.74 28.05
CA LEU A 232 14.93 -4.88 27.57
C LEU A 232 15.01 -6.08 28.51
N GLN A 233 16.18 -6.37 29.08
CA GLN A 233 16.34 -7.49 30.01
C GLN A 233 15.39 -7.36 31.22
N LYS A 234 15.30 -6.16 31.80
CA LYS A 234 14.39 -5.87 32.91
C LYS A 234 12.93 -6.00 32.50
N PHE A 235 12.58 -5.48 31.31
CA PHE A 235 11.24 -5.59 30.77
C PHE A 235 10.79 -7.05 30.60
N LEU A 236 11.64 -7.88 29.99
CA LEU A 236 11.35 -9.30 29.73
C LEU A 236 11.18 -10.09 31.04
N LEU A 237 12.08 -9.89 32.02
CA LEU A 237 11.98 -10.54 33.33
C LEU A 237 10.68 -10.15 34.06
N ASN A 238 10.30 -8.87 34.03
CA ASN A 238 9.04 -8.42 34.62
C ASN A 238 7.83 -9.11 33.97
N LYS A 239 7.81 -9.23 32.63
CA LYS A 239 6.73 -9.92 31.93
C LYS A 239 6.71 -11.42 32.25
N LYS A 240 7.88 -12.07 32.31
CA LYS A 240 8.00 -13.48 32.71
C LYS A 240 7.40 -13.73 34.10
N ASN A 241 7.69 -12.86 35.06
CA ASN A 241 7.13 -12.93 36.42
C ASN A 241 5.59 -12.76 36.47
N THR A 242 5.00 -12.16 35.43
CA THR A 242 3.53 -12.04 35.28
C THR A 242 2.89 -13.19 34.48
N GLY A 243 3.66 -14.26 34.21
CA GLY A 243 3.17 -15.47 33.55
C GLY A 243 3.16 -15.39 32.01
N TRP A 244 4.00 -14.55 31.42
CA TRP A 244 4.24 -14.56 29.98
C TRP A 244 5.35 -15.53 29.62
N SER A 245 5.13 -16.34 28.59
CA SER A 245 6.19 -17.18 28.03
C SER A 245 7.08 -16.37 27.09
N LEU A 246 8.38 -16.43 27.30
CA LEU A 246 9.38 -15.73 26.51
C LEU A 246 9.97 -16.68 25.45
N ILE A 247 9.85 -16.30 24.18
CA ILE A 247 10.33 -17.08 23.05
C ILE A 247 11.33 -16.26 22.25
N GLY A 248 12.58 -16.73 22.18
CA GLY A 248 13.58 -16.15 21.29
C GLY A 248 13.48 -16.78 19.90
N ILE A 249 13.41 -15.95 18.86
CA ILE A 249 13.50 -16.45 17.48
C ILE A 249 14.96 -16.40 17.05
N GLU A 250 15.66 -17.52 17.26
CA GLU A 250 17.10 -17.63 17.05
C GLU A 250 17.50 -19.11 16.84
N GLN A 251 18.48 -19.31 15.97
CA GLN A 251 19.09 -20.63 15.77
C GLN A 251 20.13 -20.87 16.86
N THR A 252 19.86 -21.85 17.71
CA THR A 252 20.78 -22.27 18.77
C THR A 252 20.90 -23.78 18.80
N VAL A 253 21.93 -24.32 19.45
CA VAL A 253 22.14 -25.76 19.61
C VAL A 253 20.91 -26.47 20.20
N ASN A 254 20.13 -25.77 21.04
CA ASN A 254 18.93 -26.29 21.69
C ASN A 254 17.64 -25.64 21.17
N SER A 255 17.68 -25.02 19.99
CA SER A 255 16.47 -24.43 19.40
C SER A 255 15.48 -25.51 18.96
N THR A 256 14.21 -25.13 18.94
CA THR A 256 13.09 -26.01 18.61
C THR A 256 12.48 -25.61 17.28
N ASN A 257 12.12 -26.61 16.48
CA ASN A 257 11.53 -26.39 15.16
C ASN A 257 10.13 -25.76 15.27
N LEU A 258 9.95 -24.60 14.63
CA LEU A 258 8.68 -23.84 14.61
C LEU A 258 7.46 -24.69 14.28
N MET A 259 7.59 -25.66 13.36
CA MET A 259 6.49 -26.51 12.92
C MET A 259 5.91 -27.37 14.05
N THR A 260 6.76 -27.75 15.01
CA THR A 260 6.39 -28.58 16.17
C THR A 260 6.18 -27.76 17.44
N THR A 261 6.53 -26.47 17.42
CA THR A 261 6.42 -25.60 18.57
C THR A 261 4.97 -25.22 18.83
N THR A 262 4.51 -25.50 20.05
CA THR A 262 3.26 -24.95 20.59
C THR A 262 3.57 -23.69 21.38
N PHE A 263 2.94 -22.58 20.99
CA PHE A 263 3.00 -21.31 21.70
C PHE A 263 1.96 -21.26 22.82
N GLU A 264 2.32 -20.66 23.94
CA GLU A 264 1.37 -20.37 25.02
C GLU A 264 0.42 -19.22 24.63
N LYS A 265 -0.76 -19.12 25.26
CA LYS A 265 -1.67 -17.99 24.99
C LYS A 265 -1.09 -16.63 25.36
N ARG A 266 -0.13 -16.58 26.29
CA ARG A 266 0.62 -15.38 26.67
C ARG A 266 2.05 -15.55 26.17
N THR A 267 2.36 -15.04 24.98
CA THR A 267 3.69 -15.21 24.38
C THR A 267 4.32 -13.86 24.07
N ILE A 268 5.60 -13.73 24.39
CA ILE A 268 6.47 -12.66 23.90
C ILE A 268 7.46 -13.28 22.92
N LEU A 269 7.39 -12.87 21.65
CA LEU A 269 8.37 -13.24 20.63
C LEU A 269 9.46 -12.17 20.57
N VAL A 270 10.71 -12.57 20.71
CA VAL A 270 11.87 -11.68 20.63
C VAL A 270 12.63 -11.96 19.34
N LEU A 271 12.78 -10.92 18.52
CA LEU A 271 13.48 -10.94 17.25
C LEU A 271 14.92 -10.41 17.43
N GLY A 272 15.87 -11.06 16.78
CA GLY A 272 17.27 -10.65 16.77
C GLY A 272 17.58 -9.55 15.74
N ASN A 273 18.79 -9.01 15.85
CA ASN A 273 19.38 -8.15 14.83
C ASN A 273 19.71 -8.96 13.56
N GLU A 274 19.66 -8.36 12.36
CA GLU A 274 19.91 -9.09 11.11
C GLU A 274 21.34 -9.63 10.97
N LYS A 275 22.31 -9.01 11.64
CA LYS A 275 23.73 -9.40 11.59
C LYS A 275 24.13 -10.24 12.79
N ASP A 276 23.82 -9.74 13.98
CA ASP A 276 24.35 -10.29 15.23
C ASP A 276 23.36 -11.20 15.97
N GLY A 277 22.12 -11.31 15.48
CA GLY A 277 21.07 -12.12 16.10
C GLY A 277 20.64 -11.56 17.46
N ILE A 278 20.21 -12.46 18.34
CA ILE A 278 19.88 -12.12 19.74
C ILE A 278 21.15 -12.18 20.60
N PRO A 279 21.46 -11.13 21.41
CA PRO A 279 22.63 -11.15 22.28
C PRO A 279 22.61 -12.34 23.26
N ALA A 280 23.76 -13.00 23.42
CA ALA A 280 23.88 -14.27 24.15
C ALA A 280 23.37 -14.23 25.60
N ASN A 281 23.44 -13.07 26.25
CA ASN A 281 22.94 -12.88 27.63
C ASN A 281 21.41 -12.96 27.75
N PHE A 282 20.67 -12.87 26.63
CA PHE A 282 19.21 -13.05 26.61
C PHE A 282 18.78 -14.51 26.42
N ILE A 283 19.63 -15.35 25.83
CA ILE A 283 19.30 -16.75 25.52
C ILE A 283 18.83 -17.52 26.77
N PRO A 284 19.48 -17.41 27.96
CA PRO A 284 19.02 -18.09 29.17
C PRO A 284 17.70 -17.58 29.75
N LEU A 285 17.19 -16.44 29.29
CA LEU A 285 15.92 -15.87 29.76
C LEU A 285 14.72 -16.52 29.09
N PHE A 286 14.90 -17.04 27.88
CA PHE A 286 13.83 -17.62 27.08
C PHE A 286 13.42 -18.98 27.61
N ASP A 287 12.11 -19.25 27.57
CA ASP A 287 11.59 -20.58 27.86
C ASP A 287 11.92 -21.54 26.71
N LYS A 288 11.94 -21.01 25.47
CA LYS A 288 12.35 -21.73 24.27
C LYS A 288 13.04 -20.77 23.29
N CYS A 289 14.07 -21.27 22.61
CA CYS A 289 14.51 -20.70 21.35
C CYS A 289 13.81 -21.46 20.22
N VAL A 290 13.28 -20.75 19.23
CA VAL A 290 12.56 -21.33 18.10
C VAL A 290 13.27 -20.96 16.82
N GLU A 291 13.48 -21.96 15.97
CA GLU A 291 14.05 -21.78 14.64
C GLU A 291 13.05 -22.14 13.54
N ILE A 292 13.18 -21.46 12.40
CA ILE A 292 12.45 -21.78 11.18
C ILE A 292 13.31 -22.79 10.40
N PRO A 293 12.80 -23.97 10.02
CA PRO A 293 13.54 -24.91 9.21
C PRO A 293 13.90 -24.32 7.84
N GLN A 294 15.15 -24.49 7.43
CA GLN A 294 15.68 -23.97 6.17
C GLN A 294 16.32 -25.11 5.36
N VAL A 295 16.19 -25.06 4.04
CA VAL A 295 16.78 -26.05 3.10
C VAL A 295 17.82 -25.41 2.18
N GLY A 296 17.84 -24.07 2.11
CA GLY A 296 18.74 -23.31 1.24
C GLY A 296 20.15 -23.12 1.82
N VAL A 297 21.02 -22.49 1.01
CA VAL A 297 22.41 -22.17 1.37
C VAL A 297 22.51 -20.85 2.15
N THR A 298 21.55 -19.93 1.97
CA THR A 298 21.48 -18.66 2.71
C THR A 298 21.31 -18.95 4.20
N ARG A 299 22.07 -18.22 5.04
CA ARG A 299 22.14 -18.48 6.49
C ARG A 299 20.84 -18.17 7.22
N SER A 300 20.09 -17.17 6.77
CA SER A 300 18.90 -16.70 7.45
C SER A 300 17.93 -15.98 6.51
N LEU A 301 16.67 -15.88 6.94
CA LEU A 301 15.64 -15.04 6.33
C LEU A 301 15.79 -13.58 6.80
N ASN A 302 15.20 -12.64 6.05
CA ASN A 302 15.02 -11.28 6.55
C ASN A 302 14.15 -11.30 7.83
N VAL A 303 14.52 -10.51 8.84
CA VAL A 303 13.83 -10.46 10.14
C VAL A 303 12.33 -10.16 10.06
N HIS A 304 11.87 -9.31 9.13
CA HIS A 304 10.43 -9.04 9.00
C HIS A 304 9.67 -10.24 8.40
N VAL A 305 10.33 -11.05 7.57
CA VAL A 305 9.77 -12.30 7.03
C VAL A 305 9.74 -13.37 8.11
N THR A 306 10.83 -13.49 8.88
CA THR A 306 10.90 -14.35 10.07
C THR A 306 9.77 -14.02 11.06
N ALA A 307 9.58 -12.73 11.36
CA ALA A 307 8.49 -12.27 12.21
C ALA A 307 7.13 -12.68 11.64
N ALA A 308 6.90 -12.48 10.34
CA ALA A 308 5.63 -12.83 9.71
C ALA A 308 5.29 -14.33 9.82
N ILE A 309 6.27 -15.21 9.60
CA ILE A 309 6.10 -16.66 9.71
C ILE A 309 5.77 -17.05 11.16
N CYS A 310 6.50 -16.52 12.14
CA CYS A 310 6.27 -16.84 13.56
C CYS A 310 4.94 -16.28 14.09
N ILE A 311 4.59 -15.05 13.70
CA ILE A 311 3.32 -14.41 14.08
C ILE A 311 2.15 -15.19 13.46
N TRP A 312 2.22 -15.55 12.18
CA TRP A 312 1.18 -16.35 11.53
C TRP A 312 1.02 -17.71 12.22
N GLN A 313 2.11 -18.38 12.59
CA GLN A 313 2.04 -19.65 13.31
C GLN A 313 1.35 -19.51 14.67
N TYR A 314 1.64 -18.44 15.43
CA TYR A 314 0.92 -18.12 16.65
C TYR A 314 -0.56 -17.86 16.39
N ALA A 315 -0.88 -17.03 15.39
CA ALA A 315 -2.25 -16.67 15.04
C ALA A 315 -3.05 -17.90 14.60
N ASN A 316 -2.46 -18.79 13.81
CA ASN A 316 -3.05 -20.08 13.45
C ASN A 316 -3.33 -20.96 14.68
N GLN A 317 -2.53 -20.86 15.75
CA GLN A 317 -2.77 -21.64 16.96
C GLN A 317 -3.87 -21.08 17.86
N HIS A 318 -4.08 -19.75 17.88
CA HIS A 318 -4.86 -19.07 18.92
C HIS A 318 -5.91 -18.06 18.44
N ILE A 319 -5.84 -17.59 17.20
CA ILE A 319 -6.69 -16.49 16.67
C ILE A 319 -7.55 -16.95 15.49
N LEU A 320 -6.96 -17.68 14.54
CA LEU A 320 -7.61 -18.08 13.28
C LEU A 320 -8.35 -19.43 13.37
N LYS A 321 -8.43 -20.02 14.56
CA LYS A 321 -9.14 -21.27 14.84
C LYS A 321 -10.54 -21.01 15.39
#